data_AF-A0A6S7FGZ8-F1
#
_entry.id   AF-A0A6S7FGZ8-F1
#
_cell.length_a   1.000
_cell.length_b   1.000
_cell.length_c   1.000
_cell.angle_alpha   90.00
_cell.angle_beta   90.00
_cell.angle_gamma   90.00
#
_symmetry.space_group_name_H-M   'P 1'
#
loop_
_entity.id
_entity.type
_entity.pdbx_description
1 polymer ?
#
loop_
_entity_poly.entity_id
_entity_poly.type
_entity_poly.pdbx_seq_one_letter_code
_entity_poly.pdbx_strand_id
1 'polypeptide(L)'
;MGVDFPHVKYVIHFGPGRTLTDHLQQAGRAGRDSQNAYNIIMYMGKHLRQCDDTVKSVVKKQECIRKLLLCHFTDDDPTVAPMHNCCNRCHNLCKCGGDKCGNDPFPFDKLPPRAEEDEKRRVVTEDDKNCIYDALMEIKQTYVSDFLIALFNPLWKIRTKYLV
;
A
#
# COMPACT_ATOMS: atom_id res chain seq x y z
N MET A 1 -6.71 15.24 17.63
CA MET A 1 -5.50 14.47 18.02
C MET A 1 -5.47 14.41 19.55
N GLY A 2 -5.41 13.23 20.18
CA GLY A 2 -5.54 13.10 21.65
C GLY A 2 -5.19 11.72 22.22
N VAL A 3 -4.26 11.00 21.60
CA VAL A 3 -3.84 9.67 22.03
C VAL A 3 -2.36 9.73 22.39
N ASP A 4 -2.08 9.62 23.69
CA ASP A 4 -0.72 9.57 24.25
C ASP A 4 -0.61 8.37 25.20
N PHE A 5 -0.19 7.24 24.63
CA PHE A 5 0.07 6.03 25.39
C PHE A 5 1.55 5.67 25.23
N PRO A 6 2.36 5.69 26.31
CA PRO A 6 3.80 5.52 26.19
C PRO A 6 4.22 4.10 25.77
N HIS A 7 3.42 3.09 26.12
CA HIS A 7 3.77 1.67 25.98
C HIS A 7 3.20 0.99 24.73
N VAL A 8 2.88 1.75 23.68
CA VAL A 8 2.37 1.19 22.42
C VAL A 8 3.49 0.43 21.71
N LYS A 9 3.34 -0.90 21.58
CA LYS A 9 4.32 -1.78 20.93
C LYS A 9 4.07 -2.03 19.46
N TYR A 10 2.82 -1.95 19.02
CA TYR A 10 2.43 -2.28 17.66
C TYR A 10 1.54 -1.18 17.10
N VAL A 11 1.88 -0.71 15.91
CA VAL A 11 1.01 0.11 15.08
C VAL A 11 0.80 -0.62 13.77
N ILE A 12 -0.45 -0.96 13.47
CA ILE A 12 -0.83 -1.72 12.28
C ILE A 12 -1.57 -0.79 11.33
N HIS A 13 -1.00 -0.59 10.16
CA HIS A 13 -1.59 0.17 9.06
C HIS A 13 -2.27 -0.77 8.08
N PHE A 14 -3.61 -0.71 8.02
CA PHE A 14 -4.38 -1.38 6.97
C PHE A 14 -4.53 -0.46 5.75
N GLY A 15 -3.54 -0.54 4.87
CA GLY A 15 -3.24 0.45 3.85
C GLY A 15 -2.21 1.45 4.38
N PRO A 16 -1.18 1.79 3.59
CA PRO A 16 -0.23 2.81 4.01
C PRO A 16 -0.92 4.18 4.10
N GLY A 17 -0.30 5.13 4.82
CA GLY A 17 -0.78 6.52 4.86
C GLY A 17 -0.85 7.12 3.46
N ARG A 18 -1.69 8.15 3.27
CA ARG A 18 -1.79 8.83 1.97
C ARG A 18 -0.47 9.51 1.60
N THR A 19 0.13 10.15 2.61
CA THR A 19 1.42 10.83 2.53
C THR A 19 2.41 10.16 3.49
N LEU A 20 3.70 10.37 3.23
CA LEU A 20 4.77 9.84 4.07
C LEU A 20 4.73 10.43 5.48
N THR A 21 4.45 11.73 5.59
CA THR A 21 4.34 12.47 6.86
C THR A 21 3.22 11.93 7.72
N ASP A 22 2.04 11.69 7.13
CA ASP A 22 0.89 11.12 7.85
C ASP A 22 1.22 9.71 8.35
N HIS A 23 1.83 8.89 7.50
CA HIS A 23 2.26 7.55 7.88
C HIS A 23 3.25 7.58 9.06
N LEU A 24 4.27 8.43 9.01
CA LEU A 24 5.25 8.57 10.09
C LEU A 24 4.66 9.14 11.37
N GLN A 25 3.76 10.13 11.28
CA GLN A 25 3.11 10.71 12.46
C GLN A 25 2.25 9.67 13.19
N GLN A 26 1.59 8.79 12.44
CA GLN A 26 0.80 7.69 12.99
C GLN A 26 1.69 6.58 13.56
N ALA A 27 2.72 6.14 12.82
CA ALA A 27 3.66 5.12 13.27
C ALA A 27 4.48 5.56 14.50
N GLY A 28 4.87 6.85 14.57
CA GLY A 28 5.62 7.45 15.66
C GLY A 28 4.86 7.57 16.99
N ARG A 29 3.60 7.11 17.05
CA ARG A 29 2.87 6.96 18.30
C ARG A 29 3.35 5.76 19.12
N ALA A 30 4.04 4.81 18.50
CA ALA A 30 4.62 3.65 19.15
C ALA A 30 6.00 3.94 19.76
N GLY A 31 6.41 3.17 20.77
CA GLY A 31 7.79 3.19 21.28
C GLY A 31 8.20 4.46 22.03
N ARG A 32 7.24 5.19 22.62
CA ARG A 32 7.51 6.37 23.47
C ARG A 32 8.21 6.01 24.78
N ASP A 33 8.17 4.74 25.18
CA ASP A 33 8.90 4.17 26.32
C ASP A 33 10.34 3.75 26.00
N SER A 34 10.87 4.14 24.82
CA SER A 34 12.22 3.80 24.34
C SER A 34 12.49 2.30 24.19
N GLN A 35 11.47 1.47 24.32
CA GLN A 35 11.56 0.05 24.03
C GLN A 35 11.19 -0.21 22.56
N ASN A 36 11.58 -1.39 22.06
CA ASN A 36 11.28 -1.77 20.68
C ASN A 36 9.77 -1.73 20.42
N ALA A 37 9.43 -1.14 19.29
CA ALA A 37 8.08 -1.09 18.76
C ALA A 37 8.08 -1.40 17.26
N TYR A 38 6.95 -1.85 16.76
CA TYR A 38 6.79 -2.38 15.41
C TYR A 38 5.72 -1.59 14.65
N ASN A 39 6.10 -1.11 13.48
CA ASN A 39 5.19 -0.56 12.48
C ASN A 39 4.95 -1.64 11.40
N ILE A 40 3.72 -2.09 11.28
CA ILE A 40 3.31 -3.16 10.37
C ILE A 40 2.41 -2.56 9.30
N ILE A 41 2.81 -2.68 8.02
CA ILE A 41 2.06 -2.15 6.89
C ILE A 41 1.47 -3.31 6.10
N MET A 42 0.15 -3.44 6.13
CA MET A 42 -0.61 -4.38 5.31
C MET A 42 -1.23 -3.61 4.15
N TYR A 43 -1.00 -4.01 2.91
CA TYR A 43 -1.54 -3.27 1.76
C TYR A 43 -2.09 -4.19 0.69
N MET A 44 -3.11 -3.68 -0.01
CA MET A 44 -3.63 -4.24 -1.24
C MET A 44 -3.40 -3.24 -2.37
N GLY A 45 -3.39 -3.71 -3.63
CA GLY A 45 -3.22 -2.81 -4.79
C GLY A 45 -4.24 -1.67 -4.84
N LYS A 46 -5.44 -1.88 -4.29
CA LYS A 46 -6.48 -0.83 -4.18
C LYS A 46 -6.09 0.30 -3.22
N HIS A 47 -5.41 -0.01 -2.12
CA HIS A 47 -5.00 1.00 -1.12
C HIS A 47 -3.97 1.97 -1.70
N LEU A 48 -3.10 1.49 -2.59
CA LEU A 48 -2.05 2.31 -3.20
C LEU A 48 -2.57 3.35 -4.21
N ARG A 49 -3.84 3.27 -4.64
CA ARG A 49 -4.40 4.21 -5.63
C ARG A 49 -4.49 5.64 -5.12
N GLN A 50 -4.77 5.79 -3.82
CA GLN A 50 -4.95 7.09 -3.17
C GLN A 50 -3.66 7.60 -2.49
N CYS A 51 -2.57 6.86 -2.60
CA CYS A 51 -1.30 7.21 -1.97
C CYS A 51 -0.42 8.01 -2.94
N ASP A 52 0.38 8.89 -2.36
CA ASP A 52 1.41 9.62 -3.09
C ASP A 52 2.50 8.70 -3.63
N ASP A 53 3.21 9.15 -4.65
CA ASP A 53 4.26 8.36 -5.30
C ASP A 53 5.44 8.05 -4.36
N THR A 54 5.69 8.91 -3.37
CA THR A 54 6.67 8.69 -2.30
C THR A 54 6.32 7.44 -1.49
N VAL A 55 5.07 7.33 -1.04
CA VAL A 55 4.56 6.15 -0.31
C VAL A 55 4.60 4.91 -1.18
N LYS A 56 4.17 5.01 -2.45
CA LYS A 56 4.26 3.90 -3.40
C LYS A 56 5.71 3.42 -3.56
N SER A 57 6.69 4.33 -3.56
CA SER A 57 8.10 3.99 -3.69
C SER A 57 8.62 3.21 -2.47
N VAL A 58 8.21 3.57 -1.25
CA VAL A 58 8.60 2.87 0.00
C VAL A 58 8.15 1.41 -0.03
N VAL A 59 6.93 1.19 -0.53
CA VAL A 59 6.30 -0.13 -0.62
C VAL A 59 6.93 -0.98 -1.74
N LYS A 60 7.21 -0.39 -2.91
CA LYS A 60 7.69 -1.12 -4.10
C LYS A 60 9.20 -1.41 -4.09
N LYS A 61 10.02 -0.49 -3.58
CA LYS A 61 11.48 -0.65 -3.59
C LYS A 61 11.92 -1.70 -2.57
N GLN A 62 12.99 -2.43 -2.91
CA GLN A 62 13.57 -3.49 -2.06
C GLN A 62 14.68 -2.99 -1.12
N GLU A 63 14.84 -1.68 -0.99
CA GLU A 63 15.80 -1.05 -0.08
C GLU A 63 15.30 -1.00 1.37
N CYS A 64 16.16 -0.71 2.34
CA CYS A 64 15.80 -0.54 3.75
C CYS A 64 14.56 0.37 3.92
N ILE A 65 13.50 -0.13 4.58
CA ILE A 65 12.25 0.64 4.79
C ILE A 65 12.57 1.93 5.56
N ARG A 66 13.37 1.85 6.62
CA ARG A 66 13.74 3.02 7.44
C ARG A 66 14.47 4.08 6.62
N LYS A 67 15.38 3.68 5.71
CA LYS A 67 16.06 4.60 4.81
C LYS A 67 15.06 5.30 3.87
N LEU A 68 14.16 4.54 3.25
CA LEU A 68 13.15 5.09 2.33
C LEU A 68 12.14 6.02 3.03
N LEU A 69 11.82 5.75 4.29
CA LEU A 69 10.94 6.62 5.08
C LEU A 69 11.64 7.92 5.50
N LEU A 70 12.93 7.85 5.86
CA LEU A 70 13.67 8.99 6.41
C LEU A 70 14.32 9.88 5.35
N CYS A 71 14.64 9.34 4.16
CA CYS A 71 15.35 10.09 3.12
C CYS A 71 14.60 11.32 2.59
N HIS A 72 13.31 11.45 2.90
CA HIS A 72 12.52 12.63 2.56
C HIS A 72 12.59 13.73 3.63
N PHE A 73 13.05 13.42 4.84
CA PHE A 73 13.08 14.35 5.98
C PHE A 73 14.49 14.73 6.40
N THR A 74 15.47 13.87 6.13
CA THR A 74 16.86 14.05 6.55
C THR A 74 17.80 13.58 5.46
N ASP A 75 18.91 14.32 5.28
CA ASP A 75 20.02 13.91 4.42
C ASP A 75 20.93 12.85 5.09
N ASP A 76 20.69 12.57 6.37
CA ASP A 76 21.43 11.58 7.13
C ASP A 76 21.15 10.16 6.64
N ASP A 77 22.22 9.39 6.46
CA ASP A 77 22.13 7.95 6.23
C ASP A 77 21.97 7.23 7.57
N PRO A 78 20.80 6.66 7.88
CA PRO A 78 20.57 6.06 9.18
C PRO A 78 21.45 4.83 9.33
N THR A 79 22.20 4.74 10.43
CA THR A 79 22.98 3.54 10.74
C THR A 79 22.05 2.35 10.96
N VAL A 80 22.30 1.25 10.24
CA VAL A 80 21.46 0.04 10.23
C VAL A 80 22.20 -1.14 10.86
N ALA A 81 22.68 -0.97 12.09
CA ALA A 81 23.35 -2.02 12.84
C ALA A 81 22.70 -2.18 14.23
N PRO A 82 22.27 -3.40 14.64
CA PRO A 82 22.23 -4.64 13.86
C PRO A 82 21.06 -4.67 12.84
N MET A 83 21.31 -5.22 11.64
CA MET A 83 20.31 -5.23 10.55
C MET A 83 19.02 -5.98 10.88
N HIS A 84 19.09 -7.02 11.71
CA HIS A 84 17.93 -7.86 12.08
C HIS A 84 16.88 -7.15 12.96
N ASN A 85 17.22 -5.99 13.55
CA ASN A 85 16.28 -5.17 14.32
C ASN A 85 15.71 -3.98 13.54
N CYS A 86 16.12 -3.79 12.28
CA CYS A 86 15.74 -2.60 11.52
C CYS A 86 14.37 -2.71 10.84
N CYS A 87 14.24 -3.67 9.92
CA CYS A 87 13.03 -3.94 9.17
C CYS A 87 13.15 -5.34 8.54
N ASN A 88 12.06 -5.88 8.03
CA ASN A 88 12.03 -7.21 7.42
C ASN A 88 13.05 -7.38 6.28
N ARG A 89 13.19 -6.37 5.41
CA ARG A 89 14.17 -6.39 4.30
C ARG A 89 15.62 -6.42 4.79
N CYS A 90 15.95 -5.64 5.82
CA CYS A 90 17.28 -5.67 6.43
C CYS A 90 17.54 -6.96 7.20
N HIS A 91 16.53 -7.50 7.85
CA HIS A 91 16.62 -8.78 8.56
C HIS A 91 16.97 -9.92 7.59
N ASN A 92 16.33 -9.96 6.42
CA ASN A 92 16.61 -10.97 5.39
C ASN A 92 18.05 -10.90 4.85
N LEU A 93 18.68 -9.73 4.91
CA LEU A 93 20.07 -9.52 4.49
C LEU A 93 21.07 -9.64 5.66
N CYS A 94 20.61 -9.93 6.88
CA CYS A 94 21.44 -9.92 8.06
C CYS A 94 22.35 -11.16 8.14
N LYS A 95 23.65 -10.90 8.35
CA LYS A 95 24.73 -11.90 8.45
C LYS A 95 25.40 -11.93 9.82
N CYS A 96 24.68 -11.57 10.89
CA CYS A 96 25.28 -11.43 12.22
C CYS A 96 25.74 -12.76 12.85
N GLY A 97 25.24 -13.91 12.35
CA GLY A 97 25.64 -15.25 12.77
C GLY A 97 26.56 -15.96 11.77
N GLY A 98 27.29 -15.22 10.92
CA GLY A 98 28.03 -15.78 9.79
C GLY A 98 27.18 -15.74 8.52
N ASP A 99 26.83 -16.90 7.95
CA ASP A 99 26.08 -16.97 6.68
C ASP A 99 24.58 -16.65 6.83
N LYS A 100 24.02 -16.78 8.04
CA LYS A 100 22.60 -16.49 8.33
C LYS A 100 22.45 -15.73 9.65
N CYS A 101 21.32 -15.05 9.80
CA CYS A 101 20.93 -14.49 11.09
C CYS A 101 20.57 -15.63 12.05
N GLY A 102 21.06 -15.56 13.30
CA GLY A 102 20.69 -16.50 14.36
C GLY A 102 19.37 -16.15 15.06
N ASN A 103 18.74 -15.02 14.70
CA ASN A 103 17.45 -14.60 15.24
C ASN A 103 16.32 -15.05 14.34
N ASP A 104 15.19 -15.42 14.95
CA ASP A 104 13.96 -15.66 14.22
C ASP A 104 13.49 -14.39 13.49
N PRO A 105 12.99 -14.51 12.24
CA PRO A 105 12.35 -13.40 11.55
C PRO A 105 11.07 -13.00 12.29
N PHE A 106 10.63 -11.77 12.07
CA PHE A 106 9.51 -11.20 12.81
C PHE A 106 8.27 -12.10 12.74
N PRO A 107 7.56 -12.34 13.87
CA PRO A 107 6.42 -13.25 13.91
C PRO A 107 5.34 -12.93 12.88
N PHE A 108 5.17 -11.65 12.57
CA PHE A 108 4.18 -11.14 11.62
C PHE A 108 4.61 -11.19 10.14
N ASP A 109 5.88 -11.46 9.83
CA ASP A 109 6.32 -11.74 8.45
C ASP A 109 6.03 -13.19 8.04
N LYS A 110 5.86 -14.09 9.01
CA LYS A 110 5.44 -15.48 8.78
C LYS A 110 3.93 -15.50 8.55
N LEU A 111 3.50 -15.31 7.30
CA LEU A 111 2.14 -15.65 6.93
C LEU A 111 1.97 -17.16 7.12
N PRO A 112 0.90 -17.63 7.80
CA PRO A 112 0.61 -19.06 7.79
C PRO A 112 0.56 -19.50 6.32
N PRO A 113 1.04 -20.72 5.99
CA PRO A 113 0.78 -21.28 4.67
C PRO A 113 -0.71 -21.11 4.46
N ARG A 114 -1.07 -20.44 3.36
CA ARG A 114 -2.47 -20.16 3.01
C ARG A 114 -3.14 -21.51 3.15
N ALA A 115 -3.92 -21.69 4.21
CA ALA A 115 -4.68 -22.91 4.35
C ALA A 115 -5.43 -23.01 3.01
N GLU A 116 -5.56 -24.21 2.49
CA GLU A 116 -6.57 -24.50 1.48
C GLU A 116 -7.96 -24.28 2.13
N GLU A 117 -8.21 -23.08 2.66
CA GLU A 117 -9.54 -22.53 2.73
C GLU A 117 -9.94 -22.45 1.27
N ASP A 118 -10.75 -23.45 0.85
CA ASP A 118 -11.55 -23.40 -0.37
C ASP A 118 -11.81 -21.95 -0.68
N GLU A 119 -11.20 -21.42 -1.75
CA GLU A 119 -11.43 -20.03 -2.13
C GLU A 119 -12.94 -19.91 -2.20
N LYS A 120 -13.55 -19.23 -1.22
CA LYS A 120 -14.99 -19.03 -1.12
C LYS A 120 -15.39 -18.12 -2.27
N ARG A 121 -15.37 -18.67 -3.47
CA ARG A 121 -15.82 -18.05 -4.68
C ARG A 121 -17.33 -18.09 -4.59
N ARG A 122 -17.96 -16.93 -4.74
CA ARG A 122 -19.41 -16.88 -4.93
C ARG A 122 -19.75 -17.80 -6.10
N VAL A 123 -20.78 -18.63 -5.94
CA VAL A 123 -21.36 -19.36 -7.07
C VAL A 123 -21.95 -18.31 -8.00
N VAL A 124 -21.52 -18.29 -9.27
CA VAL A 124 -22.02 -17.35 -10.28
C VAL A 124 -22.96 -18.13 -11.18
N THR A 125 -24.24 -17.75 -11.19
CA THR A 125 -25.29 -18.39 -12.01
C THR A 125 -25.22 -17.93 -13.47
N GLU A 126 -25.91 -18.63 -14.37
CA GLU A 126 -26.08 -18.19 -15.77
C GLU A 126 -26.77 -16.82 -15.84
N ASP A 127 -27.77 -16.59 -14.97
CA ASP A 127 -28.52 -15.34 -14.89
C ASP A 127 -27.64 -14.17 -14.46
N ASP A 128 -26.70 -14.38 -13.51
CA ASP A 128 -25.72 -13.36 -13.13
C ASP A 128 -24.84 -12.95 -14.31
N LYS A 129 -24.46 -13.90 -15.17
CA LYS A 129 -23.64 -13.61 -16.37
C LYS A 129 -24.44 -12.86 -17.41
N ASN A 130 -25.69 -13.27 -17.65
CA ASN A 130 -26.58 -12.63 -18.61
C ASN A 130 -26.92 -11.20 -18.17
N CYS A 131 -27.20 -10.99 -16.88
CA CYS A 131 -27.45 -9.67 -16.33
C CYS A 131 -26.24 -8.72 -16.52
N ILE A 132 -25.02 -9.21 -16.29
CA ILE A 132 -23.80 -8.42 -16.56
C ILE A 132 -23.63 -8.17 -18.06
N TYR A 133 -23.90 -9.17 -18.91
CA TYR A 133 -23.81 -9.05 -20.36
C TYR A 133 -24.77 -7.97 -20.90
N ASP A 134 -26.02 -7.98 -20.47
CA ASP A 134 -27.03 -7.00 -20.86
C ASP A 134 -26.63 -5.58 -20.43
N ALA A 135 -26.16 -5.41 -19.19
CA ALA A 135 -25.65 -4.14 -18.69
C ALA A 135 -24.44 -3.63 -19.51
N LEU A 136 -23.52 -4.52 -19.91
CA LEU A 136 -22.38 -4.16 -20.77
C LEU A 136 -22.82 -3.77 -22.18
N MET A 137 -23.85 -4.43 -22.73
CA MET A 137 -24.40 -4.12 -24.04
C MET A 137 -25.14 -2.79 -24.05
N GLU A 138 -25.87 -2.46 -22.99
CA GLU A 138 -26.49 -1.15 -22.79
C GLU A 138 -25.43 -0.05 -22.79
N ILE A 139 -24.38 -0.19 -21.98
CA ILE A 139 -23.26 0.75 -21.93
C ILE A 139 -22.62 0.90 -23.31
N LYS A 140 -22.37 -0.20 -24.03
CA LYS A 140 -21.81 -0.18 -25.38
C LYS A 140 -22.68 0.62 -26.35
N GLN A 141 -24.00 0.47 -26.28
CA GLN A 141 -24.93 1.23 -27.12
C GLN A 141 -24.89 2.73 -26.78
N THR A 142 -24.87 3.09 -25.50
CA THR A 142 -24.76 4.49 -25.07
C THR A 142 -23.48 5.15 -25.57
N TYR A 143 -22.33 4.46 -25.45
CA TYR A 143 -21.06 4.99 -25.97
C TYR A 143 -21.07 5.16 -27.49
N VAL A 144 -21.71 4.26 -28.24
CA VAL A 144 -21.83 4.38 -29.70
C VAL A 144 -22.77 5.51 -30.09
N SER A 145 -23.90 5.69 -29.39
CA SER A 145 -24.82 6.81 -29.64
C SER A 145 -24.17 8.15 -29.32
N ASP A 146 -23.44 8.27 -28.21
CA ASP A 146 -22.73 9.49 -27.84
C ASP A 146 -21.61 9.82 -28.84
N PHE A 147 -20.90 8.80 -29.33
CA PHE A 147 -19.87 8.96 -30.36
C PHE A 147 -20.46 9.40 -31.71
N LEU A 148 -21.61 8.85 -32.10
CA LEU A 148 -22.32 9.25 -33.33
C LEU A 148 -22.91 10.67 -33.20
N ILE A 149 -23.44 11.04 -32.03
CA ILE A 149 -23.91 12.41 -31.76
C ILE A 149 -22.73 13.40 -31.82
N ALA A 150 -21.56 13.04 -31.30
CA ALA A 150 -20.36 13.87 -31.39
C ALA A 150 -19.82 14.02 -32.83
N LEU A 151 -19.98 13.01 -33.68
CA LEU A 151 -19.59 13.03 -35.10
C LEU A 151 -20.56 13.85 -35.97
N PHE A 152 -21.86 13.85 -35.65
CA PHE A 152 -22.90 14.51 -36.45
C PHE A 152 -23.29 15.92 -36.00
N ASN A 153 -22.70 16.44 -34.92
CA ASN A 153 -23.02 17.77 -34.40
C ASN A 153 -21.86 18.77 -34.66
N PRO A 154 -21.92 19.63 -35.69
CA PRO A 154 -20.81 20.51 -36.09
C PRO A 154 -20.52 21.68 -35.13
N LEU A 155 -21.11 21.72 -33.94
CA LEU A 155 -21.01 22.84 -33.00
C LEU A 155 -20.04 22.64 -31.82
N TRP A 156 -19.28 21.54 -31.75
CA TRP A 156 -18.30 21.31 -30.67
C TRP A 156 -16.88 21.83 -30.95
N LYS A 157 -16.69 22.64 -31.99
CA LYS A 157 -15.51 23.52 -32.03
C LYS A 157 -15.67 24.58 -30.94
N ILE A 158 -14.72 24.58 -30.00
CA ILE A 158 -14.46 25.58 -28.94
C ILE A 158 -15.01 25.19 -27.57
N ARG A 159 -14.26 24.35 -26.85
CA ARG A 159 -13.92 24.62 -25.43
C ARG A 159 -12.74 23.79 -24.90
N THR A 160 -11.60 23.81 -25.58
CA THR A 160 -10.30 23.66 -24.90
C THR A 160 -9.92 25.01 -24.31
N LYS A 161 -10.37 25.28 -23.09
CA LYS A 161 -9.62 26.17 -22.20
C LYS A 161 -8.93 25.32 -21.16
N TYR A 162 -7.63 25.14 -21.39
CA TYR A 162 -6.66 25.07 -20.31
C TYR A 162 -7.05 26.05 -19.20
N LEU A 163 -7.08 25.57 -17.97
CA LEU A 163 -6.95 26.37 -16.77
C LEU A 163 -6.18 25.51 -15.77
N VAL A 164 -4.96 26.00 -15.52
CA VAL A 164 -3.98 25.76 -14.45
C VAL A 164 -4.42 24.81 -13.34
#